data_AF-A0A1W9WA64-F1
#
_entry.id   AF-A0A1W9WA64-F1
#
_cell.length_a   1.000
_cell.length_b   1.000
_cell.length_c   1.000
_cell.angle_alpha   90.00
_cell.angle_beta   90.00
_cell.angle_gamma   90.00
#
_symmetry.space_group_name_H-M   'P 1'
#
loop_
_entity.id
_entity.type
_entity.pdbx_description
1 polymer ?
#
loop_
_entity_poly.entity_id
_entity_poly.type
_entity_poly.pdbx_seq_one_letter_code
_entity_poly.pdbx_strand_id
1 'polypeptide(L)'
;MKAYVLDEINAENIKKIIRFLKENTSQSTMEQLFWVEFPQDLLNPLQFQHTACQPHAFAIEIGLDWVKLEFLVRSLETMKCDCTAYCTNSQRDYIINFADGMLDQLNIGT
;
A
#
# COMPACT_ATOMS: atom_id res chain seq x y z
N MET A 1 -8.86 -3.82 11.68
CA MET A 1 -8.45 -3.47 10.30
C MET A 1 -7.80 -4.69 9.68
N LYS A 2 -8.05 -4.99 8.40
CA LYS A 2 -7.43 -6.12 7.69
C LYS A 2 -6.17 -5.64 6.98
N ALA A 3 -5.08 -6.40 7.08
CA ALA A 3 -3.79 -6.04 6.49
C ALA A 3 -2.95 -7.29 6.19
N TYR A 4 -1.98 -7.13 5.29
CA TYR A 4 -0.86 -8.05 5.13
C TYR A 4 0.33 -7.51 5.93
N VAL A 5 0.94 -8.34 6.77
CA VAL A 5 2.03 -7.94 7.65
C VAL A 5 3.24 -8.82 7.36
N LEU A 6 4.35 -8.18 7.02
CA LEU A 6 5.67 -8.77 6.98
C LEU A 6 6.35 -8.41 8.29
N ASP A 7 6.80 -9.40 9.06
CA ASP A 7 7.39 -9.21 10.38
C ASP A 7 8.80 -9.82 10.42
N GLU A 8 9.50 -9.69 11.55
CA GLU A 8 10.85 -10.22 11.78
C GLU A 8 11.91 -9.66 10.80
N ILE A 9 11.70 -8.44 10.29
CA ILE A 9 12.60 -7.77 9.36
C ILE A 9 13.68 -7.03 10.14
N ASN A 10 14.95 -7.39 9.91
CA ASN A 10 16.05 -6.68 10.56
C ASN A 10 16.16 -5.20 10.14
N ALA A 11 16.81 -4.40 10.97
CA ALA A 11 16.93 -2.95 10.78
C ALA A 11 17.64 -2.52 9.47
N GLU A 12 18.53 -3.34 8.92
CA GLU A 12 19.17 -3.05 7.63
C GLU A 12 18.16 -3.17 6.48
N ASN A 13 17.35 -4.21 6.50
CA ASN A 13 16.31 -4.46 5.52
C ASN A 13 15.17 -3.44 5.61
N ILE A 14 14.78 -3.03 6.83
CA ILE A 14 13.83 -1.92 7.00
C ILE A 14 14.32 -0.63 6.33
N LYS A 15 15.61 -0.29 6.45
CA LYS A 15 16.18 0.89 5.77
C LYS A 15 16.13 0.76 4.25
N LYS A 16 16.39 -0.44 3.71
CA LYS A 16 16.28 -0.71 2.26
C LYS A 16 14.84 -0.53 1.77
N ILE A 17 13.87 -1.06 2.52
CA ILE A 17 12.44 -0.93 2.23
C ILE A 17 12.00 0.53 2.26
N ILE A 18 12.38 1.29 3.29
CA ILE A 18 12.05 2.73 3.38
C ILE A 18 12.60 3.50 2.17
N ARG A 19 13.85 3.23 1.77
CA ARG A 19 14.44 3.88 0.58
C ARG A 19 13.66 3.52 -0.68
N PHE A 20 13.35 2.23 -0.88
CA PHE A 20 12.56 1.78 -2.01
C PHE A 20 11.19 2.47 -2.07
N LEU A 21 10.47 2.54 -0.95
CA LEU A 21 9.15 3.15 -0.91
C LEU A 21 9.21 4.66 -1.19
N LYS A 22 10.23 5.37 -0.69
CA LYS A 22 10.44 6.80 -1.01
C LYS A 22 10.68 7.05 -2.50
N GLU A 23 11.29 6.09 -3.21
CA GLU A 23 11.59 6.21 -4.63
C GLU A 23 10.43 5.79 -5.55
N ASN A 24 9.54 4.90 -5.07
CA ASN A 24 8.54 4.22 -5.91
C ASN A 24 7.09 4.53 -5.54
N THR A 25 6.83 5.32 -4.49
CA THR A 25 5.48 5.57 -3.96
C THR A 25 5.28 7.03 -3.57
N SER A 26 4.02 7.42 -3.39
CA SER A 26 3.67 8.75 -2.89
C SER A 26 3.85 8.80 -1.37
N GLN A 27 4.72 9.67 -0.88
CA GLN A 27 4.95 9.81 0.55
C GLN A 27 3.81 10.60 1.22
N SER A 28 3.34 10.12 2.38
CA SER A 28 2.42 10.88 3.23
C SER A 28 3.15 12.02 3.97
N THR A 29 2.40 12.91 4.62
CA THR A 29 2.95 13.88 5.58
C THR A 29 3.59 13.21 6.81
N MET A 30 3.26 11.94 7.06
CA MET A 30 3.89 11.11 8.09
C MET A 30 5.05 10.31 7.50
N GLU A 31 6.23 10.38 8.11
CA GLU A 31 7.46 9.76 7.57
C GLU A 31 7.41 8.23 7.39
N GLN A 32 6.57 7.55 8.17
CA GLN A 32 6.45 6.08 8.17
C GLN A 32 5.25 5.58 7.36
N LEU A 33 4.54 6.47 6.66
CA LEU A 33 3.33 6.14 5.91
C LEU A 33 3.52 6.47 4.42
N PHE A 34 3.27 5.47 3.58
CA PHE A 34 3.43 5.54 2.13
C PHE A 34 2.12 5.16 1.44
N TRP A 35 1.86 5.75 0.28
CA TRP A 35 0.66 5.51 -0.53
C TRP A 35 1.04 4.87 -1.86
N VAL A 36 0.43 3.70 -2.12
CA VAL A 36 0.56 3.01 -3.41
C VAL A 36 -0.76 3.08 -4.13
N GLU A 37 -0.76 3.72 -5.29
CA GLU A 37 -1.94 3.90 -6.12
C GLU A 37 -2.34 2.58 -6.79
N PHE A 38 -3.65 2.31 -6.83
CA PHE A 38 -4.16 1.18 -7.58
C PHE A 38 -4.19 1.50 -9.08
N PRO A 39 -3.79 0.54 -9.94
CA PRO A 39 -4.11 0.55 -11.35
C PRO A 39 -5.62 0.71 -11.60
N GLN A 40 -5.99 1.47 -12.63
CA GLN A 40 -7.38 1.81 -12.94
C GLN A 40 -8.24 0.57 -13.25
N ASP A 41 -7.64 -0.47 -13.84
CA ASP A 41 -8.27 -1.75 -14.17
C ASP A 41 -8.52 -2.64 -12.92
N LEU A 42 -7.93 -2.30 -11.78
CA LEU A 42 -8.17 -2.95 -10.49
C LEU A 42 -9.20 -2.20 -9.62
N LEU A 43 -9.66 -1.02 -10.03
CA LEU A 43 -10.70 -0.30 -9.31
C LEU A 43 -12.04 -1.01 -9.46
N ASN A 44 -12.80 -1.09 -8.37
CA ASN A 44 -14.19 -1.54 -8.47
C ASN A 44 -15.05 -0.48 -9.19
N PRO A 45 -16.28 -0.82 -9.61
CA PRO A 45 -17.12 0.12 -10.38
C PRO A 45 -17.34 1.48 -9.69
N LEU A 46 -17.51 1.50 -8.36
CA LEU A 46 -17.72 2.74 -7.61
C LEU A 46 -16.44 3.60 -7.58
N GLN A 47 -15.29 2.99 -7.30
CA GLN A 47 -13.99 3.66 -7.27
C GLN A 47 -13.59 4.21 -8.64
N PHE A 48 -13.85 3.45 -9.70
CA PHE A 48 -13.57 3.88 -11.08
C PHE A 48 -14.44 5.07 -11.49
N GLN A 49 -15.74 5.04 -11.15
CA GLN A 49 -16.67 6.13 -11.46
C GLN A 49 -16.38 7.41 -10.66
N HIS A 50 -15.82 7.30 -9.45
CA HIS A 50 -15.54 8.42 -8.57
C HIS A 50 -14.22 9.12 -8.92
N THR A 51 -14.19 9.77 -10.08
CA THR A 51 -12.99 10.48 -10.60
C THR A 51 -12.51 11.59 -9.67
N ALA A 52 -13.42 12.30 -9.00
CA ALA A 52 -13.09 13.33 -8.01
C ALA A 52 -12.47 12.78 -6.71
N CYS A 53 -12.50 11.47 -6.51
CA CYS A 53 -11.88 10.78 -5.37
C CYS A 53 -10.52 10.16 -5.74
N GLN A 54 -10.07 10.29 -6.99
CA GLN A 54 -8.80 9.72 -7.42
C GLN A 54 -7.61 10.60 -7.00
N PRO A 55 -6.42 10.02 -6.76
CA PRO A 55 -6.13 8.59 -6.89
C PRO A 55 -6.69 7.76 -5.72
N HIS A 56 -7.01 6.50 -6.03
CA HIS A 56 -7.33 5.49 -5.02
C HIS A 56 -6.06 4.70 -4.70
N ALA A 57 -5.75 4.55 -3.42
CA ALA A 57 -4.51 3.96 -2.96
C ALA A 57 -4.73 3.06 -1.74
N PHE A 58 -3.73 2.26 -1.40
CA PHE A 58 -3.61 1.61 -0.10
C PHE A 58 -2.41 2.16 0.67
N ALA A 59 -2.45 2.05 1.99
CA ALA A 59 -1.40 2.54 2.86
C ALA A 59 -0.38 1.44 3.16
N ILE A 60 0.90 1.81 3.18
CA ILE A 60 1.99 1.02 3.74
C ILE A 60 2.54 1.76 4.96
N GLU A 61 2.53 1.10 6.11
CA GLU A 61 3.09 1.60 7.35
C GLU A 61 4.36 0.82 7.71
N ILE A 62 5.40 1.53 8.13
CA ILE A 62 6.69 0.95 8.49
C ILE A 62 6.91 1.06 10.01
N GLY A 63 7.14 -0.10 10.64
CA GLY A 63 7.53 -0.22 12.03
C GLY A 63 9.05 -0.35 12.22
N LEU A 64 9.44 -0.77 13.43
CA LEU A 64 10.85 -1.01 13.76
C LEU A 64 11.42 -2.24 13.03
N ASP A 65 10.59 -3.28 12.92
CA ASP A 65 10.92 -4.63 12.43
C ASP A 65 9.81 -5.24 11.58
N TRP A 66 8.78 -4.46 11.23
CA TRP A 66 7.64 -4.91 10.44
C TRP A 66 7.23 -3.90 9.36
N VAL A 67 6.53 -4.41 8.35
CA VAL A 67 5.89 -3.65 7.28
C VAL A 67 4.44 -4.10 7.17
N LYS A 68 3.51 -3.15 7.23
CA LYS A 68 2.07 -3.42 7.17
C LYS A 68 1.45 -2.77 5.95
N LEU A 69 0.79 -3.57 5.11
CA LEU A 69 0.06 -3.11 3.94
C LEU A 69 -1.45 -3.24 4.22
N GLU A 70 -2.18 -2.13 4.18
CA GLU A 70 -3.62 -2.13 4.45
C GLU A 70 -4.40 -2.81 3.33
N PHE A 71 -5.35 -3.70 3.68
CA PHE A 71 -6.36 -4.19 2.73
C PHE A 71 -7.56 -3.25 2.64
N LEU A 72 -7.29 -1.96 2.58
CA LEU A 72 -8.29 -0.90 2.53
C LEU A 72 -7.94 0.05 1.38
N VAL A 73 -8.86 0.20 0.45
CA VAL A 73 -8.75 1.20 -0.61
C VAL A 73 -9.24 2.53 -0.06
N ARG A 74 -8.45 3.59 -0.21
CA ARG A 74 -8.74 4.95 0.23
C ARG A 74 -8.62 5.92 -0.93
N SER A 75 -9.43 6.97 -0.91
CA SER A 75 -9.19 8.16 -1.72
C SER A 75 -8.12 9.02 -1.06
N LEU A 76 -7.17 9.54 -1.85
CA LEU A 76 -6.20 10.52 -1.35
C LEU A 76 -6.74 11.96 -1.30
N GLU A 77 -7.89 12.21 -1.94
CA GLU A 77 -8.54 13.54 -1.98
C GLU A 77 -9.57 13.73 -0.86
N THR A 78 -10.24 12.66 -0.43
CA THR A 78 -11.28 12.74 0.60
C THR A 78 -11.33 11.52 1.51
N MET A 79 -11.48 11.79 2.81
CA MET A 79 -11.70 10.77 3.83
C MET A 79 -13.17 10.36 3.98
N LYS A 80 -14.10 11.06 3.30
CA LYS A 80 -15.54 10.87 3.44
C LYS A 80 -16.16 10.53 2.08
N CYS A 81 -16.05 9.27 1.72
CA CYS A 81 -16.64 8.70 0.51
C CYS A 81 -16.92 7.21 0.72
N ASP A 82 -18.03 6.71 0.20
CA ASP A 82 -18.38 5.28 0.21
C ASP A 82 -17.46 4.43 -0.70
N CYS A 83 -16.65 5.10 -1.53
CA CYS A 83 -15.59 4.49 -2.34
C CYS A 83 -14.39 4.00 -1.51
N THR A 84 -14.27 4.44 -0.24
CA THR A 84 -13.34 3.90 0.74
C THR A 84 -13.89 2.59 1.29
N ALA A 85 -13.29 1.46 0.89
CA ALA A 85 -13.80 0.13 1.22
C ALA A 85 -12.67 -0.90 1.29
N TYR A 86 -12.91 -2.01 2.00
CA TYR A 86 -11.99 -3.15 2.00
C TYR A 86 -11.77 -3.65 0.58
N CYS A 87 -10.56 -4.12 0.31
CA CYS A 87 -10.16 -4.60 -1.02
C CYS A 87 -11.06 -5.73 -1.54
N THR A 88 -11.30 -5.71 -2.85
CA THR A 88 -11.73 -6.91 -3.59
C THR A 88 -10.61 -7.96 -3.58
N ASN A 89 -10.91 -9.17 -4.06
CA ASN A 89 -9.88 -10.21 -4.18
C ASN A 89 -8.70 -9.76 -5.06
N SER A 90 -8.97 -9.21 -6.25
CA SER A 90 -7.92 -8.75 -7.16
C SER A 90 -7.08 -7.61 -6.58
N GLN A 91 -7.70 -6.68 -5.84
CA GLN A 91 -6.97 -5.61 -5.16
C GLN A 91 -6.10 -6.13 -4.02
N ARG A 92 -6.60 -7.11 -3.26
CA ARG A 92 -5.82 -7.77 -2.20
C ARG A 92 -4.62 -8.51 -2.79
N ASP A 93 -4.84 -9.25 -3.87
CA ASP A 93 -3.79 -10.02 -4.52
C ASP A 93 -2.73 -9.08 -5.13
N TYR A 94 -3.15 -7.91 -5.66
CA TYR A 94 -2.23 -6.85 -6.07
C TYR A 94 -1.35 -6.33 -4.92
N ILE A 95 -1.93 -6.11 -3.73
CA ILE A 95 -1.17 -5.67 -2.54
C ILE A 95 -0.13 -6.72 -2.13
N ILE A 96 -0.50 -8.00 -2.12
CA ILE A 96 0.42 -9.10 -1.78
C ILE A 96 1.54 -9.18 -2.82
N ASN A 97 1.21 -9.15 -4.12
CA ASN A 97 2.19 -9.19 -5.20
C ASN A 97 3.14 -7.97 -5.18
N PHE A 98 2.65 -6.79 -4.76
CA PHE A 98 3.49 -5.62 -4.56
C PHE A 98 4.51 -5.85 -3.44
N ALA A 99 4.09 -6.42 -2.31
CA ALA A 99 4.99 -6.77 -1.21
C ALA A 99 6.04 -7.80 -1.65
N ASP A 100 5.61 -8.89 -2.29
CA ASP A 100 6.51 -9.96 -2.74
C ASP A 100 7.52 -9.42 -3.77
N GLY A 101 7.05 -8.65 -4.76
CA GLY A 101 7.94 -8.03 -5.76
C GLY A 101 8.94 -7.04 -5.15
N MET A 102 8.54 -6.28 -4.12
CA MET A 102 9.45 -5.41 -3.37
C MET A 102 10.53 -6.22 -2.65
N LEU A 103 10.16 -7.30 -1.95
CA LEU A 103 11.10 -8.16 -1.24
C LEU A 103 12.09 -8.82 -2.20
N ASP A 104 11.60 -9.36 -3.33
CA ASP A 104 12.42 -9.97 -4.37
C ASP A 104 13.43 -8.97 -4.95
N GLN A 105 12.98 -7.77 -5.33
CA GLN A 105 13.85 -6.73 -5.88
C GLN A 105 14.95 -6.31 -4.89
N LEU A 106 14.64 -6.30 -3.60
CA LEU A 106 15.58 -5.95 -2.54
C LEU A 106 16.43 -7.14 -2.05
N ASN A 107 16.19 -8.35 -2.57
CA ASN A 107 16.79 -9.60 -2.11
C ASN A 107 16.60 -9.82 -0.60
N ILE A 108 15.40 -9.57 -0.10
CA ILE A 108 15.04 -9.76 1.32
C ILE A 108 14.26 -11.08 1.43
N GLY A 109 14.80 -12.03 2.18
CA GLY A 109 14.07 -13.23 2.59
C GLY A 109 13.25 -12.94 3.85
N THR A 110 12.00 -13.42 3.86
CA THR A 110 11.08 -13.41 4.99
C THR A 110 10.49 -14.79 5.17
#